data_AF-A0A134A9M0-F1
#
_entry.id   AF-A0A134A9M0-F1
#
_cell.length_a   1.000
_cell.length_b   1.000
_cell.length_c   1.000
_cell.angle_alpha   90.00
_cell.angle_beta   90.00
_cell.angle_gamma   90.00
#
_symmetry.space_group_name_H-M   'P 1'
#
loop_
_entity.id
_entity.type
_entity.pdbx_description
1 polymer ?
#
loop_
_entity_poly.entity_id
_entity_poly.type
_entity_poly.pdbx_seq_one_letter_code
_entity_poly.pdbx_strand_id
1 'polypeptide(L)'
;MKVTDIRIRIGKQTENIERLKAYADITFDESFVIHGLKIIDGQNGLFVAMPSRRMPNGEFKDIVHPIKPELRAEITKVVLEKFEHEKTAHTEAE
;
A
#
# COMPACT_ATOMS: atom_id res chain seq x y z
N MET A 1 -18.16 0.80 1.74
CA MET A 1 -17.15 0.24 0.83
C MET A 1 -16.31 -0.71 1.64
N LYS A 2 -16.27 -1.99 1.26
CA LYS A 2 -15.47 -3.02 1.94
C LYS A 2 -14.32 -3.42 1.03
N VAL A 3 -13.13 -3.59 1.59
CA VAL A 3 -12.01 -4.19 0.85
C VAL A 3 -12.29 -5.68 0.70
N THR A 4 -12.39 -6.17 -0.54
CA THR A 4 -12.74 -7.56 -0.86
C THR A 4 -11.58 -8.36 -1.43
N ASP A 5 -10.57 -7.70 -2.00
CA ASP A 5 -9.32 -8.33 -2.45
C ASP A 5 -8.13 -7.40 -2.22
N ILE A 6 -6.96 -7.98 -1.93
CA ILE A 6 -5.70 -7.26 -1.75
C ILE A 6 -4.59 -8.06 -2.41
N ARG A 7 -3.88 -7.43 -3.35
CA ARG A 7 -2.74 -8.02 -4.03
C ARG A 7 -1.46 -7.30 -3.62
N ILE A 8 -0.53 -8.05 -3.05
CA ILE A 8 0.76 -7.55 -2.59
C ILE A 8 1.83 -7.94 -3.60
N ARG A 9 2.70 -6.99 -3.93
CA ARG A 9 3.93 -7.21 -4.69
C ARG A 9 5.10 -6.75 -3.84
N ILE A 10 5.83 -7.70 -3.27
CA ILE A 10 7.00 -7.42 -2.45
C ILE A 10 8.04 -6.70 -3.31
N GLY A 11 8.52 -5.56 -2.83
CA GLY A 11 9.55 -4.80 -3.53
C GLY A 11 10.89 -5.50 -3.38
N LYS A 12 11.62 -5.68 -4.48
CA LYS A 12 13.05 -5.99 -4.39
C LYS A 12 13.73 -4.75 -3.81
N GLN A 13 14.48 -4.90 -2.72
CA GLN A 13 15.32 -3.81 -2.20
C GLN A 13 16.27 -3.37 -3.33
N THR A 14 15.89 -2.30 -4.02
CA THR A 14 16.70 -1.68 -5.07
C THR A 14 17.22 -0.38 -4.49
N GLU A 15 18.47 -0.05 -4.83
CA GLU A 15 19.29 1.01 -4.21
C GLU A 15 18.61 2.39 -4.12
N ASN A 16 17.54 2.64 -4.88
CA ASN A 16 16.87 3.93 -4.94
C ASN A 16 15.67 4.12 -4.00
N ILE A 17 15.15 3.10 -3.31
CA ILE A 17 14.05 3.27 -2.34
C ILE A 17 14.16 2.29 -1.16
N GLU A 18 15.16 2.46 -0.30
CA GLU A 18 15.38 1.61 0.91
C GLU A 18 14.14 1.45 1.80
N ARG A 19 13.24 2.45 1.77
CA ARG A 19 12.03 2.48 2.59
C ARG A 19 10.82 1.78 1.97
N LEU A 20 10.81 1.49 0.67
CA LEU A 20 9.68 0.83 0.03
C LEU A 20 9.75 -0.68 0.27
N LYS A 21 8.75 -1.25 0.94
CA LYS A 21 8.68 -2.67 1.22
C LYS A 21 7.83 -3.44 0.22
N ALA A 22 6.73 -2.85 -0.24
CA ALA A 22 5.85 -3.46 -1.22
C ALA A 22 4.95 -2.45 -1.91
N TYR A 23 4.42 -2.86 -3.06
CA TYR A 23 3.23 -2.27 -3.66
C TYR A 23 1.99 -3.08 -3.28
N ALA A 24 0.86 -2.39 -3.15
CA ALA A 24 -0.42 -3.00 -2.89
C ALA A 24 -1.48 -2.46 -3.86
N ASP A 25 -2.33 -3.35 -4.34
CA ASP A 25 -3.55 -3.01 -5.07
C ASP A 25 -4.74 -3.52 -4.26
N ILE A 26 -5.79 -2.71 -4.10
CA ILE A 26 -6.98 -3.04 -3.32
C ILE A 26 -8.22 -3.04 -4.20
N THR A 27 -9.12 -4.01 -3.99
CA THR A 27 -10.43 -4.05 -4.64
C THR A 27 -11.50 -3.77 -3.60
N PHE A 28 -12.38 -2.83 -3.91
CA PHE A 28 -13.58 -2.54 -3.14
C PHE A 28 -14.79 -3.22 -3.75
N ASP A 29 -15.59 -3.85 -2.87
CA ASP A 29 -16.91 -4.41 -3.17
C ASP A 29 -16.93 -5.29 -4.45
N GLU A 30 -15.84 -6.01 -4.70
CA GLU A 30 -15.62 -6.87 -5.90
C GLU A 30 -15.74 -6.15 -7.26
N SER A 31 -15.82 -4.82 -7.27
CA SER A 31 -16.18 -4.06 -8.46
C SER A 31 -15.24 -2.89 -8.79
N PHE A 32 -14.41 -2.45 -7.85
CA PHE A 32 -13.59 -1.25 -8.05
C PHE A 32 -12.17 -1.43 -7.51
N VAL A 33 -11.18 -1.42 -8.40
CA VAL A 33 -9.77 -1.59 -8.02
C VAL A 33 -9.03 -0.25 -7.97
N ILE A 34 -8.19 -0.09 -6.95
CA ILE A 34 -7.24 1.00 -6.83
C ILE A 34 -5.84 0.40 -6.83
N HIS A 35 -5.04 0.84 -7.80
CA HIS A 35 -3.66 0.40 -7.95
C HIS A 35 -2.68 1.36 -7.33
N GLY A 36 -1.52 0.84 -6.93
CA GLY A 36 -0.34 1.66 -6.64
C GLY A 36 -0.31 2.27 -5.25
N LEU A 37 -0.97 1.63 -4.27
CA LEU A 37 -0.66 1.90 -2.87
C LEU A 37 0.77 1.38 -2.60
N LYS A 38 1.45 2.00 -1.64
CA LYS A 38 2.81 1.64 -1.26
C LYS A 38 2.88 1.36 0.22
N ILE A 39 3.59 0.31 0.60
CA ILE A 39 3.92 0.00 1.99
C ILE A 39 5.33 0.51 2.24
N ILE A 40 5.45 1.49 3.13
CA ILE A 40 6.68 2.23 3.38
C ILE A 40 7.09 2.04 4.84
N ASP A 41 8.39 1.82 5.04
CA ASP A 41 9.05 1.79 6.34
C ASP A 41 9.51 3.19 6.71
N GLY A 42 8.72 3.83 7.57
CA GLY A 42 8.95 5.17 8.08
C GLY A 42 9.64 5.16 9.44
N GLN A 43 9.89 6.35 9.98
CA GLN A 43 10.53 6.49 11.31
C GLN A 43 9.69 5.88 12.45
N ASN A 44 8.36 5.85 12.30
CA ASN A 44 7.42 5.32 13.30
C ASN A 44 6.85 3.94 12.89
N GLY A 45 7.60 3.20 12.07
CA GLY A 45 7.18 1.90 11.55
C GLY A 45 6.49 1.96 10.21
N LEU A 46 5.85 0.84 9.85
CA LEU A 46 5.21 0.64 8.55
C LEU A 46 3.95 1.49 8.41
N PHE A 47 3.79 2.12 7.24
CA PHE A 47 2.56 2.82 6.88
C PHE A 47 2.20 2.60 5.41
N VAL A 48 0.93 2.83 5.09
CA VAL A 48 0.40 2.72 3.73
C VAL A 48 0.27 4.11 3.12
N ALA A 49 1.08 4.38 2.10
CA ALA A 49 0.97 5.57 1.27
C ALA A 49 -0.02 5.33 0.13
N MET A 50 -0.92 6.28 -0.07
CA MET A 50 -1.92 6.24 -1.14
C MET A 50 -1.27 6.47 -2.51
N PRO A 51 -1.95 6.10 -3.62
CA PRO A 51 -1.45 6.38 -4.95
C PRO A 51 -1.38 7.90 -5.17
N SER A 52 -0.21 8.39 -5.54
CA SER A 52 0.05 9.82 -5.72
C SER A 52 0.72 10.12 -7.07
N ARG A 53 0.47 11.32 -7.59
CA ARG A 53 1.07 11.84 -8.81
C ARG A 53 1.88 13.09 -8.50
N ARG A 54 3.05 13.21 -9.14
CA ARG A 54 3.82 14.45 -9.15
C ARG A 54 3.15 15.47 -10.05
N MET A 55 2.79 16.60 -9.49
CA MET A 55 2.18 17.75 -10.15
C MET A 55 3.27 18.59 -10.85
N PRO A 56 2.91 19.45 -11.83
CA PRO A 56 3.89 20.29 -12.54
C PRO A 56 4.69 21.24 -11.63
N ASN A 57 4.10 21.67 -10.50
CA ASN A 57 4.76 22.47 -9.48
C ASN A 57 5.75 21.66 -8.61
N GLY A 58 5.92 20.36 -8.87
CA GLY A 58 6.82 19.47 -8.15
C GLY A 58 6.22 18.77 -6.93
N GLU A 59 5.03 19.17 -6.48
CA GLU A 59 4.33 18.58 -5.34
C GLU A 59 3.76 17.20 -5.68
N PHE A 60 3.69 16.30 -4.69
CA PHE A 60 2.97 15.04 -4.84
C PHE A 60 1.58 15.17 -4.26
N LYS A 61 0.57 14.85 -5.07
CA LYS A 61 -0.83 14.84 -4.64
C LYS A 61 -1.40 13.43 -4.75
N ASP A 62 -2.08 12.99 -3.69
CA ASP A 62 -2.83 11.74 -3.70
C ASP A 62 -3.94 11.81 -4.78
N ILE A 63 -3.92 10.82 -5.67
CA ILE A 63 -4.94 10.62 -6.70
C ILE A 63 -6.21 10.05 -6.07
N VAL A 64 -6.03 9.12 -5.13
CA VAL A 64 -7.11 8.46 -4.39
C VAL A 64 -6.78 8.54 -2.92
N HIS A 65 -7.70 9.05 -2.10
CA HIS A 65 -7.52 9.07 -0.66
C HIS A 65 -8.86 8.94 0.07
N PRO A 66 -8.92 8.19 1.18
CA PRO A 66 -10.09 8.18 2.04
C PRO A 66 -10.26 9.56 2.71
N ILE A 67 -11.48 10.10 2.66
CA ILE A 67 -11.85 11.35 3.33
C ILE A 67 -12.01 11.12 4.83
N LYS A 68 -12.59 9.97 5.20
CA LYS A 68 -12.90 9.61 6.58
C LYS A 68 -11.74 8.83 7.23
N PRO A 69 -11.36 9.15 8.48
CA PRO A 69 -10.26 8.48 9.16
C PRO A 69 -10.54 7.00 9.41
N GLU A 70 -11.79 6.60 9.58
CA GLU A 70 -12.18 5.20 9.81
C GLU A 70 -11.81 4.32 8.61
N LEU A 71 -12.13 4.78 7.40
CA LEU A 71 -11.79 4.07 6.17
C LEU A 71 -10.28 4.05 5.94
N ARG A 72 -9.57 5.12 6.31
CA ARG A 72 -8.09 5.14 6.27
C ARG A 72 -7.50 4.07 7.18
N ALA A 73 -8.00 3.98 8.40
CA ALA A 73 -7.56 2.98 9.37
C ALA A 73 -7.88 1.56 8.88
N GLU A 74 -9.07 1.33 8.34
CA GLU A 74 -9.47 0.04 7.76
C GLU A 74 -8.53 -0.39 6.63
N ILE A 75 -8.35 0.44 5.61
CA ILE A 75 -7.45 0.16 4.47
C ILE A 75 -6.03 -0.13 4.97
N THR A 76 -5.52 0.70 5.88
CA THR A 76 -4.15 0.56 6.41
C THR A 76 -3.99 -0.77 7.12
N LYS A 77 -4.94 -1.12 7.99
CA LYS A 77 -4.92 -2.37 8.75
C LYS A 77 -4.90 -3.58 7.81
N VAL A 78 -5.88 -3.69 6.90
CA VAL A 78 -6.02 -4.90 6.06
C VAL A 78 -4.87 -5.06 5.07
N VAL A 79 -4.31 -3.96 4.57
CA VAL A 79 -3.14 -4.00 3.67
C VAL A 79 -1.88 -4.44 4.41
N LEU A 80 -1.63 -3.93 5.62
CA LEU A 80 -0.47 -4.34 6.41
C LEU A 80 -0.57 -5.79 6.90
N GLU A 81 -1.77 -6.23 7.32
CA GLU A 81 -2.02 -7.63 7.69
C GLU A 81 -1.73 -8.57 6.52
N LYS A 82 -2.25 -8.26 5.32
CA LYS A 82 -1.97 -9.06 4.11
C LYS A 82 -0.49 -9.05 3.74
N PHE A 83 0.19 -7.92 3.89
CA PHE A 83 1.63 -7.81 3.61
C PHE A 83 2.48 -8.68 4.52
N GLU A 84 2.24 -8.68 5.84
CA GLU A 84 3.02 -9.53 6.75
C GLU A 84 2.81 -11.02 6.44
N HIS A 85 1.58 -11.42 6.09
CA HIS A 85 1.30 -12.80 5.68
C HIS A 85 2.08 -13.20 4.41
N GLU A 86 2.04 -12.35 3.37
CA GLU A 86 2.75 -12.61 2.10
C GLU A 86 4.28 -12.55 2.27
N LYS A 87 4.78 -11.69 3.15
CA LYS A 87 6.21 -11.58 3.46
C LYS A 87 6.74 -12.85 4.14
N THR A 88 5.99 -13.41 5.09
CA THR A 88 6.35 -14.69 5.72
C THR A 88 6.37 -15.82 4.69
N ALA A 89 5.31 -15.94 3.88
CA ALA A 89 5.24 -16.95 2.83
C ALA A 89 6.37 -16.83 1.79
N HIS A 90 6.76 -15.60 1.44
CA HIS A 90 7.86 -15.37 0.48
C HIS A 90 9.22 -15.74 1.07
N THR A 91 9.43 -15.56 2.38
CA THR A 91 10.69 -15.90 3.06
C THR A 91 10.84 -17.41 3.26
N GLU A 92 9.73 -18.16 3.38
CA GLU A 92 9.74 -19.63 3.51
C GLU A 92 9.91 -20.36 2.17
N ALA A 93 9.69 -19.67 1.04
CA ALA A 93 9.80 -20.23 -0.31
C ALA A 93 11.18 -20.02 -0.96
N GLU A 94 12.07 -19.25 -0.34
CA GLU A 94 13.47 -19.02 -0.74
C GLU A 94 14.45 -19.83 0.14
#